data_AF-A0A101XXQ5-F1
#
_entry.id   AF-A0A101XXQ5-F1
#
_cell.length_a   1.000
_cell.length_b   1.000
_cell.length_c   1.000
_cell.angle_alpha   90.00
_cell.angle_beta   90.00
_cell.angle_gamma   90.00
#
_symmetry.space_group_name_H-M   'P 1'
#
loop_
_entity.id
_entity.type
_entity.pdbx_description
1 polymer ?
#
loop_
_entity_poly.entity_id
_entity_poly.type
_entity_poly.pdbx_seq_one_letter_code
_entity_poly.pdbx_strand_id
1 'polypeptide(L)'
;MTEHDKTEFAVALAELYIKRRQEYWSAIDRVQKIRAAIKEYTQAFILQQDRIKQLATAKWDQLVEVIDLLPADIREAIMQEVARLE
;
A
#
# COMPACT_ATOMS: atom_id res chain seq x y z
N MET A 1 16.70 8.00 -19.38
CA MET A 1 15.67 8.85 -18.73
C MET A 1 16.19 10.25 -18.65
N THR A 2 15.39 11.20 -19.10
CA THR A 2 15.60 12.62 -18.83
C THR A 2 15.30 12.92 -17.36
N GLU A 3 15.71 14.08 -16.86
CA GLU A 3 15.35 14.53 -15.50
C GLU A 3 13.83 14.72 -15.34
N HIS A 4 13.13 15.05 -16.44
CA HIS A 4 11.68 15.13 -16.48
C HIS A 4 11.04 13.76 -16.28
N ASP A 5 11.52 12.72 -17.00
CA ASP A 5 11.01 11.35 -16.85
C ASP A 5 11.20 10.83 -15.41
N LYS A 6 12.31 11.18 -14.75
CA LYS A 6 12.57 10.82 -13.35
C LYS A 6 11.53 11.43 -12.42
N THR A 7 11.21 12.70 -12.65
CA THR A 7 10.24 13.43 -11.82
C THR A 7 8.85 12.85 -11.98
N GLU A 8 8.38 12.64 -13.22
CA GLU A 8 7.06 12.05 -13.47
C GLU A 8 6.96 10.63 -12.90
N PHE A 9 8.02 9.84 -13.04
CA PHE A 9 8.10 8.50 -12.47
C PHE A 9 8.03 8.53 -10.94
N ALA A 10 8.78 9.43 -10.28
CA ALA A 10 8.78 9.57 -8.83
C ALA A 10 7.40 9.97 -8.28
N VAL A 11 6.73 10.93 -8.93
CA VAL A 11 5.36 11.35 -8.58
C VAL A 11 4.37 10.21 -8.73
N ALA A 12 4.38 9.50 -9.87
CA ALA A 12 3.45 8.40 -10.11
C ALA A 12 3.64 7.25 -9.10
N LEU A 13 4.88 6.93 -8.73
CA LEU A 13 5.15 5.93 -7.71
C LEU A 13 4.79 6.40 -6.30
N ALA A 14 4.97 7.69 -5.98
CA ALA A 14 4.55 8.25 -4.70
C ALA A 14 3.02 8.19 -4.52
N GLU A 15 2.26 8.54 -5.55
CA GLU A 15 0.79 8.41 -5.54
C GLU A 15 0.36 6.94 -5.35
N LEU A 16 1.02 6.02 -6.07
CA LEU A 16 0.75 4.58 -5.92
C LEU A 16 1.10 4.08 -4.52
N TYR A 17 2.21 4.55 -3.94
CA TYR A 17 2.65 4.23 -2.58
C TYR A 17 1.61 4.62 -1.55
N ILE A 18 1.16 5.88 -1.57
CA ILE A 18 0.14 6.38 -0.66
C ILE A 18 -1.15 5.56 -0.79
N LYS A 19 -1.60 5.33 -2.03
CA LYS A 19 -2.80 4.53 -2.29
C LYS A 19 -2.69 3.12 -1.72
N ARG A 20 -1.59 2.41 -1.96
CA ARG A 20 -1.40 1.03 -1.46
C ARG A 20 -1.27 0.98 0.05
N ARG A 21 -0.59 1.95 0.67
CA ARG A 21 -0.50 2.09 2.12
C ARG A 21 -1.89 2.24 2.75
N GLN A 22 -2.74 3.09 2.17
CA GLN A 22 -4.11 3.31 2.64
C GLN A 22 -4.97 2.06 2.47
N GLU A 23 -4.90 1.38 1.31
CA GLU A 23 -5.60 0.11 1.06
C GLU A 23 -5.20 -0.96 2.09
N TYR A 24 -3.91 -1.08 2.39
CA TYR A 24 -3.36 -2.00 3.38
C TYR A 24 -3.89 -1.73 4.79
N TRP A 25 -3.76 -0.49 5.28
CA TRP A 25 -4.22 -0.12 6.61
C TRP A 25 -5.74 -0.28 6.77
N SER A 26 -6.50 0.12 5.76
CA SER A 26 -7.96 -0.04 5.74
C SER A 26 -8.36 -1.52 5.82
N ALA A 27 -7.67 -2.40 5.10
CA ALA A 27 -7.95 -3.83 5.14
C ALA A 27 -7.60 -4.46 6.49
N ILE A 28 -6.52 -4.03 7.14
CA ILE A 28 -6.16 -4.48 8.50
C ILE A 28 -7.21 -4.04 9.50
N ASP A 29 -7.54 -2.75 9.52
CA ASP A 29 -8.52 -2.17 10.44
C ASP A 29 -9.88 -2.86 10.30
N ARG A 30 -10.31 -3.12 9.06
CA ARG A 30 -11.57 -3.85 8.79
C ARG A 30 -11.57 -5.26 9.36
N VAL A 31 -10.49 -6.03 9.17
CA VAL A 31 -10.37 -7.37 9.75
C VAL A 31 -10.34 -7.32 11.27
N GLN A 32 -9.64 -6.35 11.87
CA GLN A 32 -9.59 -6.19 13.33
C GLN A 32 -10.97 -5.89 13.92
N LYS A 33 -11.73 -4.97 13.31
CA LYS A 33 -13.10 -4.64 13.73
C LYS A 33 -14.04 -5.85 13.64
N ILE A 34 -13.95 -6.62 12.56
CA ILE A 34 -14.79 -7.81 12.35
C ILE A 34 -14.40 -8.93 13.33
N ARG A 35 -13.11 -9.09 13.64
CA ARG A 35 -12.63 -10.01 14.67
C ARG A 35 -13.11 -9.62 16.07
N ALA A 36 -13.23 -8.33 16.37
CA ALA A 36 -13.83 -7.89 17.63
C ALA A 36 -15.35 -8.18 17.69
N ALA A 37 -16.02 -8.19 16.55
CA ALA A 37 -17.46 -8.41 16.41
C ALA A 37 -17.85 -9.85 15.98
N ILE A 38 -17.00 -10.86 16.21
CA ILE A 38 -17.18 -12.24 15.70
C ILE A 38 -18.55 -12.86 16.00
N LYS A 39 -19.23 -12.46 17.09
CA LYS A 39 -20.58 -12.95 17.42
C LYS A 39 -21.64 -12.56 16.38
N GLU A 40 -21.40 -11.53 15.57
CA GLU A 40 -22.37 -10.98 14.62
C GLU A 40 -22.17 -11.48 13.18
N TYR A 41 -21.03 -12.10 12.87
CA TYR A 41 -20.64 -12.43 11.51
C TYR A 41 -20.45 -13.93 11.27
N THR A 42 -20.79 -14.38 10.06
CA THR A 42 -20.60 -15.77 9.65
C THR A 42 -19.12 -16.07 9.34
N GLN A 43 -18.73 -17.35 9.47
CA GLN A 43 -17.38 -17.81 9.15
C GLN A 43 -16.97 -17.47 7.70
N ALA A 44 -17.90 -17.58 6.75
CA ALA A 44 -17.66 -17.26 5.35
C ALA A 44 -17.33 -15.77 5.15
N PHE A 45 -18.02 -14.89 5.87
CA PHE A 45 -17.73 -13.46 5.83
C PHE A 45 -16.35 -13.14 6.41
N ILE A 46 -15.97 -13.74 7.55
CA ILE A 46 -14.65 -13.55 8.16
C ILE A 46 -13.54 -13.98 7.19
N LEU A 47 -13.67 -15.16 6.56
CA LEU A 47 -12.71 -15.65 5.58
C LEU A 47 -12.56 -14.73 4.36
N GLN A 48 -13.65 -14.14 3.89
CA GLN A 48 -13.61 -13.15 2.79
C GLN A 48 -12.76 -11.93 3.17
N GLN A 49 -12.89 -11.46 4.40
CA GLN A 49 -12.18 -10.26 4.88
C GLN A 49 -10.70 -10.55 5.10
N ASP A 50 -10.36 -11.73 5.64
CA ASP A 50 -8.98 -12.19 5.72
C ASP A 50 -8.34 -12.27 4.32
N ARG A 51 -9.07 -12.74 3.29
CA ARG A 51 -8.60 -12.75 1.90
C ARG A 51 -8.37 -11.35 1.33
N ILE A 52 -9.27 -10.40 1.61
CA ILE A 52 -9.10 -8.98 1.22
C ILE A 52 -7.82 -8.40 1.85
N LYS A 53 -7.61 -8.66 3.15
CA LYS A 53 -6.38 -8.24 3.85
C LYS A 53 -5.13 -8.86 3.22
N GLN A 54 -5.14 -10.16 2.93
CA GLN A 54 -4.00 -10.82 2.29
C GLN A 54 -3.65 -10.19 0.93
N LEU A 55 -4.66 -9.89 0.11
CA LEU A 55 -4.45 -9.24 -1.18
C LEU A 55 -3.89 -7.81 -1.03
N ALA A 56 -4.39 -7.04 -0.06
CA ALA A 56 -3.88 -5.70 0.21
C ALA A 56 -2.43 -5.73 0.73
N THR A 57 -2.12 -6.70 1.59
CA THR A 57 -0.76 -6.94 2.12
C THR A 57 0.20 -7.30 0.99
N ALA A 58 -0.16 -8.26 0.14
CA ALA A 58 0.69 -8.66 -0.99
C ALA A 58 0.99 -7.50 -1.96
N LYS A 59 -0.03 -6.65 -2.25
CA LYS A 59 0.17 -5.46 -3.09
C LYS A 59 1.09 -4.42 -2.45
N TRP A 60 1.00 -4.28 -1.13
CA TRP A 60 1.85 -3.38 -0.36
C TRP A 60 3.30 -3.89 -0.36
N ASP A 61 3.50 -5.15 0.02
CA ASP A 61 4.82 -5.78 0.08
C ASP A 61 5.53 -5.74 -1.27
N GLN A 62 4.81 -6.08 -2.36
CA GLN A 62 5.35 -6.01 -3.72
C GLN A 62 5.78 -4.58 -4.10
N LEU A 63 5.03 -3.55 -3.70
CA LEU A 63 5.38 -2.18 -4.02
C LEU A 63 6.62 -1.71 -3.25
N VAL A 64 6.69 -2.05 -1.96
CA VAL A 64 7.86 -1.74 -1.11
C VAL A 64 9.10 -2.42 -1.70
N GLU A 65 9.00 -3.70 -2.07
CA GLU A 65 10.11 -4.43 -2.70
C GLU A 65 10.57 -3.76 -4.00
N VAL A 66 9.64 -3.35 -4.87
CA VAL A 66 9.97 -2.63 -6.09
C VAL A 66 10.72 -1.33 -5.79
N ILE A 67 10.26 -0.54 -4.82
CA ILE A 67 10.90 0.73 -4.45
C ILE A 67 12.29 0.49 -3.84
N ASP A 68 12.47 -0.55 -3.04
CA ASP A 68 13.76 -0.90 -2.42
C ASP A 68 14.81 -1.32 -3.45
N LEU A 69 14.38 -1.93 -4.56
CA LEU A 69 15.24 -2.32 -5.68
C LEU A 69 15.64 -1.14 -6.59
N LEU A 70 15.02 0.04 -6.43
CA LEU A 70 15.37 1.21 -7.21
C LEU A 70 16.71 1.83 -6.76
N PRO A 71 17.42 2.52 -7.68
CA PRO A 71 18.54 3.37 -7.33
C PRO A 71 18.21 4.35 -6.19
N ALA A 72 19.20 4.62 -5.33
CA ALA A 72 18.99 5.40 -4.11
C ALA A 72 18.45 6.82 -4.39
N ASP A 73 18.93 7.47 -5.45
CA ASP A 73 18.48 8.78 -5.89
C ASP A 73 16.98 8.78 -6.28
N ILE A 74 16.53 7.74 -6.98
CA ILE A 74 15.13 7.59 -7.36
C ILE A 74 14.26 7.28 -6.14
N ARG A 75 14.73 6.38 -5.26
CA ARG A 75 14.01 6.05 -4.02
C ARG A 75 13.84 7.28 -3.12
N GLU A 76 14.89 8.08 -2.97
CA GLU A 76 14.85 9.33 -2.21
C GLU A 76 13.86 10.33 -2.82
N ALA A 77 13.87 10.50 -4.15
CA ALA A 77 12.91 11.35 -4.84
C ALA A 77 11.45 10.89 -4.61
N ILE A 78 11.19 9.59 -4.68
CA ILE A 78 9.85 9.03 -4.39
C ILE A 78 9.45 9.35 -2.95
N MET A 79 10.33 9.11 -1.97
CA MET A 79 10.02 9.36 -0.55
C MET A 79 9.81 10.84 -0.24
N GLN A 80 10.52 11.74 -0.93
CA GLN A 80 10.27 13.18 -0.85
C GLN A 80 8.89 13.54 -1.41
N GLU A 81 8.51 12.97 -2.56
CA GLU A 81 7.18 13.18 -3.14
C GLU A 81 6.07 12.61 -2.26
N VAL A 82 6.28 11.44 -1.62
CA VAL A 82 5.35 10.90 -0.63
C VAL A 82 5.15 11.90 0.52
N ALA A 83 6.24 12.43 1.08
CA ALA A 83 6.17 13.41 2.17
C ALA A 83 5.53 14.75 1.75
N ARG A 84 5.57 15.10 0.46
CA ARG A 84 4.92 16.31 -0.09
C ARG A 84 3.41 16.12 -0.28
N LEU A 85 2.97 14.90 -0.58
CA LEU A 85 1.57 14.56 -0.89
C LEU A 85 0.74 14.16 0.35
N GLU A 86 1.38 13.75 1.45
CA GLU A 86 0.74 13.45 2.75
C GLU A 86 0.63 14.69 3.66
#